data_AF-A0A503I6U5-F1
#
_entry.id   AF-A0A503I6U5-F1
#
_cell.length_a   1.000
_cell.length_b   1.000
_cell.length_c   1.000
_cell.angle_alpha   90.00
_cell.angle_beta   90.00
_cell.angle_gamma   90.00
#
_symmetry.space_group_name_H-M   'P 1'
#
loop_
_entity.id
_entity.type
_entity.pdbx_description
1 polymer ?
#
loop_
_entity_poly.entity_id
_entity_poly.type
_entity_poly.pdbx_seq_one_letter_code
_entity_poly.pdbx_strand_id
1 'polypeptide(L)'
;MALSIKNMEVEQLARELARRRRVSVTEAIRQSLEREVARERLVPRDKGDDLFRRLMAISDSAGQIPKRENAMTEDEILGYDELGIPTR
;
A
#
# COMPACT_ATOMS: atom_id res chain seq x y z
N MET A 1 27.54 3.40 -15.30
CA MET A 1 26.84 4.65 -15.69
C MET A 1 27.15 5.74 -14.68
N ALA A 2 27.14 7.01 -15.08
CA ALA A 2 27.44 8.13 -14.19
C ALA A 2 26.15 8.80 -13.70
N LEU A 3 26.04 9.05 -12.39
CA LEU A 3 25.00 9.87 -11.78
C LEU A 3 25.55 11.29 -11.61
N SER A 4 24.92 12.28 -12.23
CA SER A 4 25.27 13.69 -12.05
C SER A 4 24.27 14.35 -11.10
N ILE A 5 24.75 14.83 -9.95
CA ILE A 5 23.94 15.55 -8.97
C ILE A 5 24.31 17.03 -9.05
N LYS A 6 23.41 17.87 -9.56
CA LYS A 6 23.62 19.32 -9.69
C LYS A 6 23.08 20.06 -8.46
N ASN A 7 23.61 19.73 -7.28
CA ASN A 7 23.26 20.37 -6.02
C ASN A 7 24.49 20.42 -5.10
N MET A 8 24.90 21.63 -4.71
CA MET A 8 26.09 21.87 -3.89
C MET A 8 26.00 21.27 -2.48
N GLU A 9 24.82 21.32 -1.85
CA GLU A 9 24.61 20.78 -0.51
C GLU A 9 24.76 19.25 -0.52
N VAL A 10 24.21 18.58 -1.54
CA VAL A 10 24.32 17.13 -1.70
C VAL A 10 25.78 16.71 -1.92
N GLU A 11 26.52 17.46 -2.73
CA GLU A 11 27.95 17.19 -2.94
C GLU A 11 28.74 17.32 -1.64
N GLN A 12 28.49 18.37 -0.85
CA GLN A 12 29.16 18.59 0.43
C GLN A 12 28.86 17.47 1.43
N LEU A 13 27.60 17.05 1.53
CA LEU A 13 27.18 15.91 2.36
C LEU A 13 27.85 14.60 1.93
N ALA A 14 27.89 14.33 0.62
CA ALA A 14 28.53 13.13 0.10
C ALA A 14 30.04 13.10 0.39
N ARG A 15 30.73 14.24 0.25
CA ARG A 15 32.16 14.39 0.59
C ARG A 15 32.40 14.24 2.08
N GLU A 16 31.55 14.83 2.92
CA GLU A 16 31.66 14.67 4.37
C GLU A 16 31.48 13.20 4.79
N LEU A 17 30.47 12.53 4.25
CA LEU A 17 30.19 11.13 4.54
C LEU A 17 31.36 10.23 4.14
N ALA A 18 31.93 10.48 2.96
CA ALA A 18 33.11 9.78 2.45
C ALA A 18 34.32 9.97 3.38
N ARG A 19 34.61 11.21 3.82
CA ARG A 19 35.69 11.50 4.76
C ARG A 19 35.51 10.77 6.09
N ARG A 20 34.31 10.84 6.68
CA ARG A 20 34.01 10.19 7.97
C ARG A 20 34.14 8.67 7.90
N ARG A 21 33.78 8.07 6.76
CA ARG A 21 33.83 6.61 6.53
C ARG A 21 35.14 6.11 5.93
N ARG A 22 36.06 7.00 5.52
CA ARG A 22 37.32 6.68 4.84
C ARG A 22 37.12 5.84 3.56
N VAL A 23 36.10 6.17 2.79
CA VAL A 23 35.79 5.53 1.49
C VAL A 23 35.70 6.58 0.39
N SER A 24 35.60 6.15 -0.87
CA SER A 24 35.36 7.07 -1.98
C SER A 24 33.97 7.72 -1.89
N VAL A 25 33.79 8.88 -2.52
CA VAL A 25 32.49 9.57 -2.58
C VAL A 25 31.41 8.66 -3.18
N THR A 26 31.76 7.96 -4.26
CA THR A 26 30.87 6.99 -4.90
C THR A 26 30.46 5.86 -3.95
N GLU A 27 31.40 5.34 -3.18
CA GLU A 27 31.13 4.24 -2.25
C GLU A 27 30.27 4.69 -1.06
N ALA A 28 30.51 5.91 -0.54
CA ALA A 28 29.66 6.50 0.48
C ALA A 28 28.21 6.66 0.01
N ILE A 29 28.01 7.16 -1.23
CA ILE A 29 26.69 7.29 -1.84
C ILE A 29 26.04 5.92 -2.04
N ARG A 30 26.77 4.94 -2.59
CA ARG A 30 26.28 3.57 -2.81
C ARG A 30 25.76 2.96 -1.51
N GLN A 31 26.55 2.99 -0.45
CA GLN A 31 26.17 2.44 0.86
C GLN A 31 24.98 3.17 1.49
N SER A 32 24.89 4.49 1.30
CA SER A 32 23.75 5.26 1.82
C SER A 32 22.46 4.89 1.08
N LEU A 33 22.49 4.84 -0.24
CA LEU A 33 21.34 4.45 -1.06
C LEU A 33 20.93 3.00 -0.80
N GLU A 34 21.89 2.09 -0.67
CA GLU A 34 21.62 0.67 -0.37
C GLU A 34 20.88 0.52 0.97
N ARG A 35 21.29 1.25 2.00
CA ARG A 35 20.61 1.24 3.31
C ARG A 35 19.19 1.80 3.23
N GLU A 36 18.99 2.92 2.55
CA GLU A 36 17.65 3.51 2.42
C GLU A 36 16.74 2.64 1.56
N VAL A 37 17.23 2.08 0.44
CA VAL A 37 16.45 1.13 -0.37
C VAL A 37 16.10 -0.13 0.43
N ALA A 38 17.03 -0.67 1.22
CA ALA A 38 16.73 -1.82 2.07
C ALA A 38 15.65 -1.49 3.12
N ARG A 39 15.71 -0.30 3.74
CA ARG A 39 14.68 0.18 4.67
C ARG A 39 13.32 0.32 3.99
N GLU A 40 13.27 0.97 2.83
CA GLU A 40 12.04 1.16 2.05
C GLU A 40 11.46 -0.15 1.51
N ARG A 41 12.28 -1.18 1.28
CA ARG A 41 11.79 -2.52 0.91
C ARG A 41 11.18 -3.26 2.10
N LEU A 42 11.64 -3.00 3.32
CA LEU A 42 11.13 -3.64 4.54
C LEU A 42 9.84 -2.99 5.02
N VAL A 43 9.64 -1.70 4.76
CA VAL A 43 8.36 -1.02 4.98
C VAL A 43 7.42 -1.44 3.85
N PRO A 44 6.32 -2.17 4.13
CA PRO A 44 5.32 -2.46 3.11
C PRO A 44 4.77 -1.11 2.62
N ARG A 45 5.12 -0.73 1.39
CA ARG A 45 4.55 0.45 0.74
C ARG A 45 3.03 0.24 0.66
N ASP A 46 2.32 1.03 1.45
CA ASP A 46 0.86 1.11 1.54
C ASP A 46 0.10 -0.22 1.48
N LYS A 47 0.11 -0.96 2.60
CA LYS A 47 -1.00 -1.90 2.87
C LYS A 47 -2.37 -1.20 2.87
N GLY A 48 -2.41 0.10 3.14
CA GLY A 48 -3.63 0.92 3.08
C GLY A 48 -4.21 0.98 1.67
N ASP A 49 -3.38 1.29 0.67
CA ASP A 49 -3.80 1.32 -0.74
C ASP A 49 -4.17 -0.06 -1.26
N ASP A 50 -3.41 -1.10 -0.90
CA ASP A 50 -3.71 -2.46 -1.35
C ASP A 50 -5.00 -3.02 -0.74
N LEU A 51 -5.19 -2.84 0.58
CA LEU A 51 -6.43 -3.25 1.25
C LEU A 51 -7.63 -2.47 0.72
N PHE A 52 -7.51 -1.15 0.57
CA PHE A 52 -8.56 -0.30 0.03
C PHE A 52 -8.94 -0.72 -1.40
N ARG A 53 -7.96 -0.91 -2.29
CA ARG A 53 -8.19 -1.39 -3.66
C ARG A 53 -8.85 -2.77 -3.66
N ARG A 54 -8.44 -3.66 -2.76
CA ARG A 54 -9.02 -5.01 -2.66
C ARG A 54 -10.46 -4.97 -2.16
N LEU A 55 -10.79 -4.14 -1.18
CA LEU A 55 -12.15 -3.95 -0.70
C LEU A 55 -13.05 -3.34 -1.77
N MET A 56 -12.57 -2.33 -2.50
CA MET A 56 -13.30 -1.74 -3.62
C MET A 56 -13.58 -2.76 -4.72
N ALA A 57 -12.58 -3.57 -5.11
CA ALA A 57 -12.77 -4.62 -6.11
C ALA A 57 -13.82 -5.66 -5.71
N ILE A 58 -13.87 -6.04 -4.42
CA ILE A 58 -14.89 -6.96 -3.90
C ILE A 58 -16.28 -6.29 -3.95
N SER A 59 -16.38 -5.03 -3.51
CA SER A 59 -17.64 -4.27 -3.53
C SER A 59 -18.19 -4.13 -4.94
N ASP A 60 -17.34 -3.77 -5.91
CA ASP A 60 -17.73 -3.62 -7.31
C ASP A 60 -18.18 -4.96 -7.92
N SER A 61 -17.45 -6.04 -7.61
CA SER A 61 -17.82 -7.39 -8.06
C SER A 61 -19.16 -7.84 -7.46
N ALA A 62 -19.43 -7.54 -6.19
CA ALA A 62 -20.70 -7.87 -5.54
C ALA A 62 -21.86 -7.05 -6.12
N GLY A 63 -21.63 -5.78 -6.46
CA GLY A 63 -22.64 -4.90 -7.07
C GLY A 63 -23.04 -5.30 -8.49
N GLN A 64 -22.22 -6.08 -9.20
CA GLN A 64 -22.56 -6.59 -10.53
C GLN A 64 -23.50 -7.81 -10.52
N ILE A 65 -23.75 -8.40 -9.35
CA ILE A 65 -24.63 -9.57 -9.23
C ILE A 65 -26.08 -9.12 -9.49
N PRO A 66 -26.78 -9.69 -10.51
CA PRO A 66 -28.16 -9.33 -10.80
C PRO A 66 -29.08 -9.59 -9.60
N LYS A 67 -30.04 -8.68 -9.37
CA LYS A 67 -31.06 -8.88 -8.35
C LYS A 67 -31.92 -10.10 -8.70
N ARG A 68 -32.27 -10.89 -7.69
CA ARG A 68 -33.19 -12.03 -7.85
C ARG A 68 -34.58 -11.52 -8.20
N GLU A 69 -35.25 -12.16 -9.15
CA GLU A 69 -36.61 -11.82 -9.59
C GLU A 69 -37.63 -11.91 -8.45
N ASN A 70 -37.44 -12.87 -7.53
CA ASN A 70 -38.23 -13.02 -6.29
C ASN A 70 -37.31 -12.86 -5.08
N ALA A 71 -36.76 -11.65 -4.89
CA ALA A 71 -35.92 -11.36 -3.73
C ALA A 71 -36.80 -11.39 -2.45
N MET A 72 -36.37 -12.19 -1.48
CA MET A 72 -36.96 -12.18 -0.13
C MET A 72 -36.68 -10.85 0.56
N THR A 73 -37.59 -10.43 1.44
CA THR A 73 -37.36 -9.28 2.32
C THR A 73 -36.30 -9.61 3.37
N GLU A 74 -35.74 -8.59 4.02
CA GLU A 74 -34.76 -8.78 5.10
C GLU A 74 -35.31 -9.68 6.21
N ASP A 75 -36.57 -9.47 6.58
CA ASP A 75 -37.26 -10.26 7.59
C ASP A 75 -37.48 -11.71 7.15
N GLU A 76 -37.94 -11.93 5.91
CA GLU A 76 -38.10 -13.28 5.35
C GLU A 76 -36.77 -14.04 5.29
N ILE A 77 -35.66 -13.36 4.97
CA ILE A 77 -34.31 -13.95 4.98
C ILE A 77 -33.93 -14.39 6.39
N LEU A 78 -34.27 -13.60 7.40
CA LEU A 78 -34.04 -13.90 8.81
C LEU A 78 -35.04 -14.93 9.38
N GLY A 79 -36.09 -15.27 8.64
CA GLY A 79 -37.13 -16.22 9.06
C GLY A 79 -38.25 -15.60 9.89
N TYR A 80 -38.47 -14.30 9.75
CA TYR A 80 -39.60 -13.58 10.33
C TYR A 80 -40.60 -13.20 9.23
N ASP A 81 -41.88 -13.18 9.58
CA ASP A 81 -42.90 -12.55 8.74
C ASP A 81 -42.92 -11.02 8.94
N GLU A 82 -43.79 -10.33 8.21
CA GLU A 82 -43.94 -8.87 8.27
C GLU A 82 -44.35 -8.33 9.66
N LEU A 83 -44.79 -9.21 10.57
CA LEU A 83 -45.17 -8.88 11.94
C LEU A 83 -44.07 -9.22 12.96
N GLY A 84 -42.91 -9.69 12.50
CA GLY A 84 -41.81 -10.11 13.36
C GLY A 84 -42.05 -11.45 14.04
N ILE A 85 -42.93 -12.29 13.51
CA ILE A 85 -43.21 -13.63 14.05
C ILE A 85 -42.28 -14.64 13.37
N PRO A 86 -41.56 -15.49 14.13
CA PRO A 86 -40.74 -16.55 13.56
C PRO A 86 -41.59 -17.52 12.72
N THR A 87 -41.18 -17.74 11.47
CA THR A 87 -41.81 -18.67 10.53
C THR A 87 -41.01 -19.98 10.36
N ARG A 88 -39.95 -20.18 11.14
CA ARG A 88 -39.10 -21.38 11.18
C ARG A 88 -38.79 -21.84 12.61
#